data_AF-A0A9J7G2V6-F1
#
_entry.id   AF-A0A9J7G2V6-F1
#
_cell.length_a   1.000
_cell.length_b   1.000
_cell.length_c   1.000
_cell.angle_alpha   90.00
_cell.angle_beta   90.00
_cell.angle_gamma   90.00
#
_symmetry.space_group_name_H-M   'P 1'
#
loop_
_entity.id
_entity.type
_entity.pdbx_description
1 polymer ?
#
loop_
_entity_poly.entity_id
_entity_poly.type
_entity_poly.pdbx_seq_one_letter_code
_entity_poly.pdbx_strand_id
1 'polypeptide(L)'
;MSEYKTIVLLKVMKDMDENHFRTIKSLLRKKLNLTKKMQEDYDRFQIADLMEDKFPNDAGLDTLIEVCQSIEELKGLVKNLKTEKAKAKRKEGEKSNIPARRRGRDEPSSSQPMSTTNEDLEPESGRSTLNSQTLGRGNIPKEPSKEQGYQQGPKEVMVLNVTEPFTYDFVEDKMMFHATVATETEFFRVKVFDPALKHKFIAGKIIAISDYFGVGGFLEIHSTSSVSDVSVKQRMVISSTLRQSASATPKIKDLFSLPKGTYVNGEFVVIMVINVRRKFYQR
;
A
#
# COMPACT_ATOMS: atom_id res chain seq x y z
N MET A 1 2.02 9.96 20.10
CA MET A 1 2.96 8.81 20.03
C MET A 1 4.36 9.38 20.09
N SER A 2 5.21 8.96 21.03
CA SER A 2 6.59 9.46 21.07
C SER A 2 7.36 9.04 19.81
N GLU A 3 8.33 9.85 19.40
CA GLU A 3 9.27 9.47 18.32
C GLU A 3 9.98 8.14 18.67
N TYR A 4 10.21 7.90 19.96
CA TYR A 4 10.71 6.64 20.51
C TYR A 4 9.81 5.44 20.18
N LYS A 5 8.53 5.49 20.57
CA LYS A 5 7.55 4.41 20.31
C LYS A 5 7.40 4.12 18.82
N THR A 6 7.48 5.17 18.00
CA THR A 6 7.48 5.06 16.53
C THR A 6 8.71 4.31 16.02
N ILE A 7 9.91 4.60 16.53
CA ILE A 7 11.16 3.90 16.15
C ILE A 7 11.14 2.43 16.60
N VAL A 8 10.68 2.16 17.83
CA VAL A 8 10.59 0.80 18.38
C VAL A 8 9.61 -0.06 17.57
N LEU A 9 8.41 0.46 17.31
CA LEU A 9 7.37 -0.26 16.59
C LEU A 9 7.70 -0.43 15.11
N LEU A 10 8.07 0.63 14.39
CA LEU A 10 8.27 0.58 12.94
C LEU A 10 9.54 -0.15 12.51
N LYS A 11 10.58 -0.21 13.35
CA LYS A 11 11.91 -0.67 12.92
C LYS A 11 12.44 -1.91 13.63
N VAL A 12 11.98 -2.20 14.84
CA VAL A 12 12.45 -3.37 15.61
C VAL A 12 11.40 -4.43 15.65
N MET A 13 10.19 -4.08 16.10
CA MET A 13 9.15 -5.08 16.36
C MET A 13 8.36 -5.47 15.11
N LYS A 14 8.25 -4.59 14.10
CA LYS A 14 7.54 -4.89 12.85
C LYS A 14 8.22 -6.00 12.02
N ASP A 15 9.53 -5.90 11.85
CA ASP A 15 10.31 -6.82 11.02
C ASP A 15 10.80 -8.07 11.79
N MET A 16 10.61 -8.08 13.11
CA MET A 16 10.89 -9.23 13.95
C MET A 16 9.76 -10.25 13.87
N ASP A 17 10.16 -11.49 13.83
CA ASP A 17 9.33 -12.66 13.73
C ASP A 17 8.99 -13.20 15.15
N GLU A 18 8.02 -14.13 15.26
CA GLU A 18 7.39 -14.45 16.56
C GLU A 18 8.29 -15.14 17.62
N ASN A 19 9.02 -16.21 17.31
CA ASN A 19 10.07 -16.76 18.20
C ASN A 19 11.10 -15.74 18.72
N HIS A 20 11.59 -14.79 17.92
CA HIS A 20 12.53 -13.76 18.35
C HIS A 20 11.80 -12.76 19.25
N PHE A 21 10.58 -12.39 18.90
CA PHE A 21 9.74 -11.59 19.77
C PHE A 21 9.48 -12.28 21.12
N ARG A 22 9.23 -13.59 21.12
CA ARG A 22 9.11 -14.43 22.32
C ARG A 22 10.42 -14.47 23.11
N THR A 23 11.58 -14.60 22.44
CA THR A 23 12.90 -14.52 23.08
C THR A 23 13.12 -13.14 23.71
N ILE A 24 12.75 -12.06 23.04
CA ILE A 24 12.81 -10.70 23.58
C ILE A 24 11.87 -10.54 24.77
N LYS A 25 10.63 -11.02 24.71
CA LYS A 25 9.71 -11.04 25.86
C LYS A 25 10.30 -11.82 27.04
N SER A 26 11.05 -12.89 26.78
CA SER A 26 11.78 -13.64 27.81
C SER A 26 12.91 -12.83 28.44
N LEU A 27 13.74 -12.19 27.62
CA LEU A 27 14.89 -11.40 28.06
C LEU A 27 14.47 -10.10 28.76
N LEU A 28 13.36 -9.49 28.31
CA LEU A 28 12.77 -8.31 28.95
C LEU A 28 11.96 -8.66 30.20
N ARG A 29 11.71 -9.93 30.51
CA ARG A 29 10.82 -10.34 31.62
C ARG A 29 11.11 -9.62 32.92
N LYS A 30 12.38 -9.62 33.35
CA LYS A 30 12.80 -8.96 34.61
C LYS A 30 12.80 -7.44 34.47
N LYS A 31 13.23 -6.91 33.32
CA LYS A 31 13.33 -5.46 33.08
C LYS A 31 11.95 -4.81 32.97
N LEU A 32 10.95 -5.50 32.40
CA LEU A 32 9.57 -5.04 32.22
C LEU A 32 8.58 -5.58 33.28
N ASN A 33 9.02 -6.44 34.20
CA ASN A 33 8.14 -7.13 35.17
C ASN A 33 7.02 -7.93 34.48
N LEU A 34 7.33 -8.62 33.38
CA LEU A 34 6.35 -9.41 32.65
C LEU A 34 5.98 -10.66 33.44
N THR A 35 4.68 -10.85 33.67
CA THR A 35 4.12 -12.12 34.15
C THR A 35 4.11 -13.14 33.01
N LYS A 36 3.98 -14.44 33.34
CA LYS A 36 3.89 -15.50 32.29
C LYS A 36 2.77 -15.23 31.30
N LYS A 37 1.60 -14.83 31.82
CA LYS A 37 0.44 -14.46 31.00
C LYS A 37 0.73 -13.28 30.06
N MET A 38 1.41 -12.25 30.55
CA MET A 38 1.81 -11.12 29.69
C MET A 38 2.82 -11.52 28.62
N GLN A 39 3.70 -12.49 28.89
CA GLN A 39 4.64 -12.97 27.87
C GLN A 39 3.95 -13.75 26.74
N GLU A 40 2.82 -14.39 27.03
CA GLU A 40 2.01 -15.12 26.05
C GLU A 40 1.09 -14.17 25.30
N ASP A 41 0.32 -13.35 26.02
CA ASP A 41 -0.79 -12.58 25.48
C ASP A 41 -0.37 -11.24 24.88
N TYR A 42 0.72 -10.61 25.37
CA TYR A 42 1.04 -9.26 24.92
C TYR A 42 1.58 -9.24 23.50
N ASP A 43 0.95 -8.41 22.69
CA ASP A 43 1.39 -8.08 21.35
C ASP A 43 2.51 -7.02 21.37
N ARG A 44 3.00 -6.68 20.17
CA ARG A 44 4.14 -5.77 19.97
C ARG A 44 3.80 -4.33 20.40
N PHE A 45 2.56 -3.91 20.23
CA PHE A 45 2.09 -2.59 20.65
C PHE A 45 2.06 -2.53 22.17
N GLN A 46 1.51 -3.55 22.82
CA GLN A 46 1.44 -3.61 24.27
C GLN A 46 2.82 -3.66 24.94
N ILE A 47 3.80 -4.37 24.35
CA ILE A 47 5.18 -4.34 24.86
C ILE A 47 5.82 -2.96 24.62
N ALA A 48 5.62 -2.33 23.46
CA ALA A 48 6.17 -1.00 23.19
C ALA A 48 5.59 0.06 24.13
N ASP A 49 4.30 0.00 24.41
CA ASP A 49 3.60 0.87 25.37
C ASP A 49 4.19 0.69 26.76
N LEU A 50 4.35 -0.56 27.20
CA LEU A 50 4.97 -0.86 28.48
C LEU A 50 6.43 -0.39 28.57
N MET A 51 7.16 -0.40 27.45
CA MET A 51 8.52 0.14 27.40
C MET A 51 8.55 1.67 27.45
N GLU A 52 7.58 2.35 26.83
CA GLU A 52 7.41 3.82 26.90
C GLU A 52 7.05 4.25 28.32
N ASP A 53 6.17 3.50 28.99
CA ASP A 53 5.74 3.81 30.36
C ASP A 53 6.84 3.56 31.40
N LYS A 54 7.65 2.49 31.20
CA LYS A 54 8.61 2.05 32.21
C LYS A 54 9.97 2.72 32.11
N PHE A 55 10.38 3.14 30.91
CA PHE A 55 11.68 3.74 30.70
C PHE A 55 11.55 5.18 30.22
N PRO A 56 12.14 6.16 30.92
CA PRO A 56 12.10 7.55 30.47
C PRO A 56 12.95 7.74 29.19
N ASN A 57 12.45 8.55 28.26
CA ASN A 57 13.15 9.00 27.05
C ASN A 57 13.76 7.84 26.22
N ASP A 58 15.08 7.86 25.97
CA ASP A 58 15.79 6.88 25.15
C ASP A 58 16.29 5.65 25.93
N ALA A 59 16.06 5.58 27.25
CA ALA A 59 16.51 4.46 28.09
C ALA A 59 15.83 3.13 27.72
N GLY A 60 14.58 3.19 27.25
CA GLY A 60 13.88 2.02 26.72
C GLY A 60 14.53 1.49 25.45
N LEU A 61 15.06 2.40 24.62
CA LEU A 61 15.75 2.04 23.38
C LEU A 61 17.10 1.39 23.65
N ASP A 62 17.84 1.89 24.64
CA ASP A 62 19.11 1.29 25.06
C ASP A 62 18.92 -0.12 25.61
N THR A 63 17.89 -0.30 26.44
CA THR A 63 17.51 -1.61 26.95
C THR A 63 17.19 -2.58 25.82
N LEU A 64 16.46 -2.11 24.79
CA LEU A 64 16.13 -2.92 23.62
C LEU A 64 17.37 -3.26 22.78
N ILE A 65 18.26 -2.29 22.59
CA ILE A 65 19.52 -2.46 21.85
C ILE A 65 20.42 -3.49 22.54
N GLU A 66 20.53 -3.45 23.87
CA GLU A 66 21.29 -4.41 24.68
C GLU A 66 20.72 -5.83 24.55
N VAL A 67 19.40 -5.98 24.66
CA VAL A 67 18.72 -7.28 24.50
C VAL A 67 18.92 -7.82 23.09
N CYS A 68 18.77 -7.00 22.05
CA CYS A 68 18.98 -7.42 20.67
C CYS A 68 20.46 -7.76 20.36
N GLN A 69 21.44 -7.17 21.06
CA GLN A 69 22.86 -7.52 20.92
C GLN A 69 23.20 -8.91 21.41
N SER A 70 22.42 -9.43 22.38
CA SER A 70 22.60 -10.80 22.89
C SER A 70 22.15 -11.90 21.93
N ILE A 71 21.54 -11.53 20.79
CA ILE A 71 21.02 -12.46 19.77
C ILE A 71 21.78 -12.23 18.47
N GLU A 72 22.55 -13.23 18.03
CA GLU A 72 23.45 -13.11 16.87
C GLU A 72 22.69 -12.75 15.57
N GLU A 73 21.49 -13.31 15.39
CA GLU A 73 20.62 -13.09 14.23
C GLU A 73 20.04 -11.66 14.16
N LEU A 74 20.01 -10.92 15.28
CA LEU A 74 19.46 -9.56 15.35
C LEU A 74 20.54 -8.47 15.24
N LYS A 75 21.80 -8.84 15.00
CA LYS A 75 22.93 -7.91 14.88
C LYS A 75 22.74 -6.88 13.76
N GLY A 76 22.02 -7.24 12.68
CA GLY A 76 21.63 -6.32 11.61
C GLY A 76 20.67 -5.22 12.09
N LEU A 77 19.68 -5.58 12.92
CA LEU A 77 18.71 -4.63 13.49
C LEU A 77 19.36 -3.70 14.51
N VAL A 78 20.31 -4.20 15.30
CA VAL A 78 21.08 -3.39 16.27
C VAL A 78 21.81 -2.23 15.59
N LYS A 79 22.42 -2.46 14.41
CA LYS A 79 23.10 -1.40 13.66
C LYS A 79 22.12 -0.30 13.26
N ASN A 80 20.96 -0.70 12.72
CA ASN A 80 19.91 0.23 12.30
C ASN A 80 19.35 1.04 13.49
N LEU A 81 19.12 0.37 14.63
CA LEU A 81 18.68 0.99 15.88
C LEU A 81 19.64 2.09 16.37
N LYS A 82 20.95 1.83 16.36
CA LYS A 82 21.96 2.82 16.74
C LYS A 82 21.97 4.02 15.81
N THR A 83 21.82 3.80 14.50
CA THR A 83 21.76 4.87 13.50
C THR A 83 20.52 5.75 13.68
N GLU A 84 19.34 5.15 13.89
CA GLU A 84 18.10 5.91 14.08
C GLU A 84 18.05 6.63 15.43
N LYS A 85 18.60 6.02 16.49
CA LYS A 85 18.81 6.71 17.78
C LYS A 85 19.61 8.01 17.60
N ALA A 86 20.68 7.96 16.80
CA ALA A 86 21.50 9.15 16.52
C ALA A 86 20.74 10.22 15.70
N LYS A 87 19.80 9.81 14.83
CA LYS A 87 18.94 10.73 14.07
C LYS A 87 17.88 11.39 14.96
N ALA A 88 17.28 10.65 15.88
CA ALA A 88 16.30 11.18 16.82
C ALA A 88 16.90 12.25 17.74
N LYS A 89 18.12 12.03 18.27
CA LYS A 89 18.83 13.02 19.09
C LYS A 89 19.13 14.34 18.38
N ARG A 90 19.33 14.31 17.05
CA ARG A 90 19.58 15.52 16.25
C ARG A 90 18.33 16.40 16.09
N LYS A 91 17.15 15.78 16.02
CA LYS A 91 15.87 16.49 15.91
C LYS A 91 15.40 17.11 17.23
N GLU A 92 15.85 16.57 18.36
CA GLU A 92 15.54 17.07 19.69
C GLU A 92 16.36 18.32 20.05
N GLY A 93 17.59 18.45 19.53
CA GLY A 93 18.46 19.63 19.72
C GLY A 93 18.05 20.87 18.88
N GLU A 94 17.19 20.70 17.88
CA GLU A 94 16.75 21.80 17.00
C GLU A 94 15.47 22.50 17.53
N LYS A 95 14.78 21.89 18.52
CA LYS A 95 13.59 22.45 19.17
C LYS A 95 13.89 23.32 20.39
N SER A 96 15.14 23.46 20.84
CA SER A 96 15.49 24.19 22.06
C SER A 96 15.94 25.64 21.86
N ASN A 97 15.96 26.19 20.65
CA ASN A 97 16.33 27.59 20.40
C ASN A 97 15.21 28.40 19.73
N ILE A 98 14.17 28.76 20.48
CA ILE A 98 13.36 29.95 20.18
C ILE A 98 13.18 30.73 21.49
N PRO A 99 13.79 31.92 21.66
CA PRO A 99 13.46 32.81 22.76
C PRO A 99 12.17 33.58 22.45
N ALA A 100 11.28 33.61 23.43
CA ALA A 100 10.03 34.34 23.44
C ALA A 100 10.19 35.86 23.54
N ARG A 101 9.37 36.63 22.81
CA ARG A 101 8.89 38.01 23.14
C ARG A 101 7.79 38.40 22.13
N ARG A 102 6.49 38.26 22.44
CA ARG A 102 5.54 39.17 23.14
C ARG A 102 5.31 40.56 22.48
N ARG A 103 4.04 40.75 22.06
CA ARG A 103 3.16 41.97 22.03
C ARG A 103 3.57 43.11 21.08
N GLY A 104 2.64 43.81 20.41
CA GLY A 104 1.22 44.00 20.69
C GLY A 104 0.40 44.51 19.51
N ARG A 105 -0.90 44.60 19.81
CA ARG A 105 -2.04 45.15 19.07
C ARG A 105 -1.84 46.66 18.84
N ASP A 106 -2.36 47.20 17.74
CA ASP A 106 -3.23 48.39 17.70
C ASP A 106 -3.63 48.73 16.24
N GLU A 107 -4.94 48.84 16.04
CA GLU A 107 -5.66 49.52 14.95
C GLU A 107 -5.76 51.04 15.29
N PRO A 108 -6.38 51.97 14.52
CA PRO A 108 -7.10 51.84 13.24
C PRO A 108 -6.92 53.02 12.24
N SER A 109 -7.67 52.88 11.12
CA SER A 109 -8.36 53.93 10.36
C SER A 109 -7.58 54.73 9.32
N SER A 110 -8.05 54.69 8.06
CA SER A 110 -8.78 55.82 7.47
C SER A 110 -9.08 55.60 5.97
N SER A 111 -10.35 55.79 5.62
CA SER A 111 -10.91 56.32 4.36
C SER A 111 -10.91 55.49 3.06
N GLN A 112 -12.13 55.13 2.64
CA GLN A 112 -12.61 54.95 1.25
C GLN A 112 -12.48 56.29 0.44
N PRO A 113 -12.86 56.44 -0.87
CA PRO A 113 -13.67 55.56 -1.73
C PRO A 113 -13.36 55.50 -3.26
N MET A 114 -14.07 54.56 -3.93
CA MET A 114 -14.57 54.53 -5.34
C MET A 114 -13.53 54.55 -6.48
N SER A 115 -13.63 53.75 -7.54
CA SER A 115 -14.72 53.80 -8.53
C SER A 115 -14.55 52.70 -9.62
N THR A 116 -15.70 52.26 -10.15
CA THR A 116 -16.00 51.95 -11.57
C THR A 116 -15.37 50.75 -12.32
N THR A 117 -16.24 49.77 -12.57
CA THR A 117 -16.68 49.25 -13.90
C THR A 117 -15.62 48.74 -14.89
N ASN A 118 -15.69 47.44 -15.24
CA ASN A 118 -16.24 47.00 -16.52
C ASN A 118 -16.27 45.47 -16.65
N GLU A 119 -17.29 45.02 -17.37
CA GLU A 119 -17.65 43.65 -17.70
C GLU A 119 -16.69 42.98 -18.70
N ASP A 120 -16.87 41.66 -18.75
CA ASP A 120 -16.82 40.78 -19.92
C ASP A 120 -15.45 40.31 -20.45
N LEU A 121 -15.30 38.98 -20.46
CA LEU A 121 -15.07 38.13 -21.65
C LEU A 121 -14.45 36.79 -21.22
N GLU A 122 -15.13 35.69 -21.54
CA GLU A 122 -14.50 34.37 -21.69
C GLU A 122 -13.42 34.40 -22.79
N PRO A 123 -12.53 33.39 -22.80
CA PRO A 123 -12.70 32.40 -23.86
C PRO A 123 -12.49 30.94 -23.45
N GLU A 124 -13.26 30.10 -24.13
CA GLU A 124 -13.14 28.66 -24.34
C GLU A 124 -11.73 28.12 -24.68
N SER A 125 -11.65 26.79 -24.60
CA SER A 125 -10.95 25.89 -25.53
C SER A 125 -9.53 25.46 -25.15
N GLY A 126 -9.47 24.27 -24.55
CA GLY A 126 -8.24 23.51 -24.31
C GLY A 126 -8.48 22.02 -24.49
N ARG A 127 -8.92 21.62 -25.69
CA ARG A 127 -9.02 20.23 -26.14
C ARG A 127 -7.64 19.57 -26.08
N SER A 128 -7.35 18.79 -25.03
CA SER A 128 -6.17 17.93 -25.00
C SER A 128 -6.47 16.66 -25.78
N THR A 129 -5.95 16.63 -27.00
CA THR A 129 -6.01 15.53 -27.96
C THR A 129 -5.48 14.25 -27.35
N LEU A 130 -6.36 13.24 -27.28
CA LEU A 130 -6.04 11.84 -27.03
C LEU A 130 -5.08 11.35 -28.12
N ASN A 131 -3.83 11.04 -27.75
CA ASN A 131 -2.88 10.36 -28.62
C ASN A 131 -3.35 8.92 -28.88
N SER A 132 -4.22 8.75 -29.86
CA SER A 132 -4.45 7.44 -30.50
C SER A 132 -3.37 7.20 -31.54
N GLN A 133 -2.28 6.55 -31.13
CA GLN A 133 -1.33 6.00 -32.10
C GLN A 133 -1.86 4.66 -32.65
N THR A 134 -2.38 4.76 -33.87
CA THR A 134 -2.27 3.80 -34.99
C THR A 134 -2.60 2.32 -34.77
N LEU A 135 -3.72 1.91 -35.38
CA LEU A 135 -4.09 0.53 -35.72
C LEU A 135 -3.03 -0.12 -36.62
N GLY A 136 -2.28 -1.07 -36.05
CA GLY A 136 -1.46 -2.05 -36.76
C GLY A 136 -2.04 -3.45 -36.56
N ARG A 137 -2.28 -4.16 -37.67
CA ARG A 137 -2.76 -5.54 -37.71
C ARG A 137 -1.82 -6.47 -36.91
N GLY A 138 -2.32 -7.04 -35.81
CA GLY A 138 -1.93 -8.38 -35.37
C GLY A 138 -0.91 -8.55 -34.24
N ASN A 139 -0.81 -7.66 -33.26
CA ASN A 139 -0.17 -8.01 -31.98
C ASN A 139 -1.21 -7.99 -30.86
N ILE A 140 -1.76 -9.17 -30.56
CA ILE A 140 -2.63 -9.36 -29.39
C ILE A 140 -1.76 -9.22 -28.14
N PRO A 141 -2.13 -8.36 -27.17
CA PRO A 141 -1.34 -8.16 -25.96
C PRO A 141 -1.10 -9.47 -25.20
N LYS A 142 0.18 -9.75 -24.92
CA LYS A 142 0.61 -10.86 -24.07
C LYS A 142 0.73 -10.45 -22.60
N GLU A 143 0.82 -9.15 -22.34
CA GLU A 143 0.98 -8.57 -21.02
C GLU A 143 -0.24 -7.71 -20.67
N PRO A 144 -0.56 -7.56 -19.37
CA PRO A 144 -1.63 -6.67 -18.95
C PRO A 144 -1.27 -5.22 -19.29
N SER A 145 -2.27 -4.49 -19.78
CA SER A 145 -2.16 -3.05 -20.02
C SER A 145 -2.02 -2.30 -18.69
N LYS A 146 -1.26 -1.21 -18.73
CA LYS A 146 -0.87 -0.43 -17.56
C LYS A 146 -1.37 1.00 -17.74
N GLU A 147 -2.03 1.51 -16.71
CA GLU A 147 -2.43 2.91 -16.63
C GLU A 147 -1.76 3.53 -15.39
N GLN A 148 -1.64 4.85 -15.38
CA GLN A 148 -1.02 5.58 -14.29
C GLN A 148 -1.90 6.76 -13.85
N GLY A 149 -2.05 6.93 -12.54
CA GLY A 149 -2.77 8.05 -11.96
C GLY A 149 -4.29 7.90 -12.03
N TYR A 150 -5.00 8.99 -11.74
CA TYR A 150 -6.46 9.02 -11.71
C TYR A 150 -7.06 8.93 -13.12
N GLN A 151 -8.15 8.19 -13.25
CA GLN A 151 -8.91 8.01 -14.48
C GLN A 151 -10.39 8.22 -14.19
N GLN A 152 -10.99 9.24 -14.82
CA GLN A 152 -12.39 9.59 -14.59
C GLN A 152 -13.35 8.53 -15.16
N GLY A 153 -13.00 7.90 -16.29
CA GLY A 153 -13.89 6.94 -16.97
C GLY A 153 -15.07 7.60 -17.70
N PRO A 154 -16.11 6.84 -18.09
CA PRO A 154 -16.27 5.41 -17.87
C PRO A 154 -15.43 4.57 -18.84
N LYS A 155 -14.80 3.50 -18.33
CA LYS A 155 -14.22 2.44 -19.15
C LYS A 155 -15.10 1.20 -19.05
N GLU A 156 -15.65 0.77 -20.19
CA GLU A 156 -16.39 -0.48 -20.25
C GLU A 156 -15.42 -1.67 -20.35
N VAL A 157 -15.62 -2.68 -19.51
CA VAL A 157 -14.79 -3.88 -19.48
C VAL A 157 -15.64 -5.12 -19.22
N MET A 158 -15.25 -6.24 -19.82
CA MET A 158 -15.77 -7.55 -19.50
C MET A 158 -14.93 -8.18 -18.39
N VAL A 159 -15.58 -8.69 -17.35
CA VAL A 159 -14.91 -9.43 -16.28
C VAL A 159 -14.52 -10.81 -16.80
N LEU A 160 -13.24 -11.17 -16.71
CA LEU A 160 -12.73 -12.48 -17.14
C LEU A 160 -12.61 -13.44 -15.96
N ASN A 161 -11.89 -13.04 -14.91
CA ASN A 161 -11.64 -13.84 -13.72
C ASN A 161 -11.80 -12.98 -12.46
N VAL A 162 -12.17 -13.59 -11.33
CA VAL A 162 -12.33 -12.93 -10.04
C VAL A 162 -11.91 -13.88 -8.92
N THR A 163 -11.21 -13.39 -7.91
CA THR A 163 -10.89 -14.17 -6.70
C THR A 163 -11.99 -14.00 -5.64
N GLU A 164 -12.01 -14.86 -4.64
CA GLU A 164 -12.78 -14.57 -3.42
C GLU A 164 -12.18 -13.37 -2.67
N PRO A 165 -13.00 -12.58 -1.94
CA PRO A 165 -12.51 -11.56 -1.03
C PRO A 165 -11.59 -12.16 0.04
N PHE A 166 -10.51 -11.47 0.34
CA PHE A 166 -9.55 -11.85 1.36
C PHE A 166 -9.06 -10.63 2.15
N THR A 167 -8.75 -10.84 3.42
CA THR A 167 -8.13 -9.81 4.27
C THR A 167 -6.68 -9.62 3.84
N TYR A 168 -6.31 -8.38 3.52
CA TYR A 168 -4.93 -8.01 3.18
C TYR A 168 -4.26 -7.15 4.25
N ASP A 169 -5.06 -6.46 5.07
CA ASP A 169 -4.61 -5.77 6.27
C ASP A 169 -5.35 -6.34 7.47
N PHE A 170 -4.65 -7.13 8.29
CA PHE A 170 -5.21 -7.75 9.49
C PHE A 170 -5.35 -6.79 10.67
N VAL A 171 -4.69 -5.62 10.63
CA VAL A 171 -4.78 -4.62 11.70
C VAL A 171 -6.06 -3.82 11.56
N GLU A 172 -6.37 -3.41 10.33
CA GLU A 172 -7.55 -2.60 10.01
C GLU A 172 -8.72 -3.45 9.46
N ASP A 173 -8.57 -4.78 9.47
CA ASP A 173 -9.49 -5.77 8.87
C ASP A 173 -9.95 -5.38 7.45
N LYS A 174 -9.01 -4.85 6.66
CA LYS A 174 -9.31 -4.43 5.29
C LYS A 174 -9.31 -5.65 4.37
N MET A 175 -10.42 -5.81 3.67
CA MET A 175 -10.60 -6.84 2.67
C MET A 175 -10.45 -6.27 1.27
N MET A 176 -10.02 -7.11 0.34
CA MET A 176 -10.02 -6.81 -1.08
C MET A 176 -10.27 -8.08 -1.87
N PHE A 177 -10.55 -7.95 -3.17
CA PHE A 177 -10.44 -9.06 -4.11
C PHE A 177 -9.72 -8.63 -5.37
N HIS A 178 -9.14 -9.60 -6.06
CA HIS A 178 -8.52 -9.37 -7.36
C HIS A 178 -9.50 -9.75 -8.47
N ALA A 179 -9.42 -9.03 -9.58
CA ALA A 179 -10.09 -9.38 -10.81
C ALA A 179 -9.17 -9.20 -12.01
N THR A 180 -9.50 -9.88 -13.11
CA THR A 180 -8.94 -9.61 -14.43
C THR A 180 -10.09 -9.23 -15.34
N VAL A 181 -9.97 -8.09 -16.00
CA VAL A 181 -11.00 -7.53 -16.88
C VAL A 181 -10.39 -7.24 -18.25
N ALA A 182 -11.22 -7.14 -19.29
CA ALA A 182 -10.74 -6.86 -20.64
C ALA A 182 -11.68 -5.95 -21.42
N THR A 183 -11.08 -5.11 -22.26
CA THR A 183 -11.74 -4.52 -23.42
C THR A 183 -11.58 -5.48 -24.61
N GLU A 184 -12.09 -5.12 -25.78
CA GLU A 184 -11.93 -5.94 -26.98
C GLU A 184 -10.45 -6.16 -27.39
N THR A 185 -9.58 -5.23 -26.99
CA THR A 185 -8.18 -5.18 -27.42
C THR A 185 -7.18 -5.47 -26.31
N GLU A 186 -7.53 -5.18 -25.06
CA GLU A 186 -6.59 -5.17 -23.94
C GLU A 186 -7.17 -5.86 -22.71
N PHE A 187 -6.31 -6.33 -21.82
CA PHE A 187 -6.72 -6.85 -20.52
C PHE A 187 -5.95 -6.18 -19.38
N PHE A 188 -6.59 -6.09 -18.23
CA PHE A 188 -6.13 -5.36 -17.07
C PHE A 188 -6.25 -6.22 -15.83
N ARG A 189 -5.29 -6.06 -14.92
CA ARG A 189 -5.39 -6.61 -13.57
C ARG A 189 -6.00 -5.55 -12.67
N VAL A 190 -6.92 -5.97 -11.81
CA VAL A 190 -7.71 -5.06 -10.97
C VAL A 190 -7.58 -5.46 -9.51
N LYS A 191 -7.39 -4.46 -8.65
CA LYS A 191 -7.52 -4.56 -7.20
C LYS A 191 -8.79 -3.83 -6.79
N VAL A 192 -9.71 -4.54 -6.16
CA VAL A 192 -10.97 -3.95 -5.68
C VAL A 192 -10.94 -3.97 -4.16
N PHE A 193 -10.85 -2.78 -3.57
CA PHE A 193 -10.71 -2.60 -2.11
C PHE A 193 -12.05 -2.55 -1.38
N ASP A 194 -13.17 -2.56 -2.12
CA ASP A 194 -14.51 -2.62 -1.54
C ASP A 194 -15.15 -3.99 -1.83
N PRO A 195 -15.25 -4.90 -0.85
CA PRO A 195 -15.80 -6.24 -1.04
C PRO A 195 -17.29 -6.22 -1.40
N ALA A 196 -18.02 -5.13 -1.12
CA ALA A 196 -19.42 -5.01 -1.50
C ALA A 196 -19.59 -5.05 -3.02
N LEU A 197 -18.55 -4.73 -3.81
CA LEU A 197 -18.56 -4.83 -5.26
C LEU A 197 -18.50 -6.25 -5.80
N LYS A 198 -18.22 -7.28 -4.98
CA LYS A 198 -18.03 -8.66 -5.44
C LYS A 198 -19.18 -9.18 -6.31
N HIS A 199 -20.43 -8.84 -5.96
CA HIS A 199 -21.62 -9.24 -6.73
C HIS A 199 -21.70 -8.62 -8.14
N LYS A 200 -20.96 -7.53 -8.42
CA LYS A 200 -20.87 -6.93 -9.76
C LYS A 200 -19.79 -7.59 -10.61
N PHE A 201 -18.74 -8.14 -9.98
CA PHE A 201 -17.62 -8.79 -10.67
C PHE A 201 -17.93 -10.27 -10.94
N ILE A 202 -18.83 -10.52 -11.89
CA ILE A 202 -19.20 -11.87 -12.33
C ILE A 202 -18.53 -12.14 -13.68
N ALA A 203 -17.82 -13.26 -13.83
CA ALA A 203 -17.15 -13.63 -15.07
C ALA A 203 -18.14 -13.62 -16.26
N GLY A 204 -17.75 -12.98 -17.36
CA GLY A 204 -18.57 -12.76 -18.56
C GLY A 204 -19.47 -11.52 -18.52
N LYS A 205 -19.67 -10.90 -17.35
CA LYS A 205 -20.47 -9.69 -17.21
C LYS A 205 -19.67 -8.46 -17.70
N ILE A 206 -20.35 -7.55 -18.37
CA ILE A 206 -19.82 -6.25 -18.78
C ILE A 206 -20.19 -5.21 -17.72
N ILE A 207 -19.20 -4.47 -17.25
CA ILE A 207 -19.33 -3.41 -16.25
C ILE A 207 -18.64 -2.16 -16.78
N ALA A 208 -19.09 -0.99 -16.32
CA ALA A 208 -18.40 0.26 -16.54
C ALA A 208 -17.68 0.68 -15.26
N ILE A 209 -16.41 1.02 -15.38
CA ILE A 209 -15.59 1.51 -14.27
C ILE A 209 -15.27 2.99 -14.45
N SER A 210 -15.45 3.79 -13.40
CA SER A 210 -15.15 5.22 -13.35
C SER A 210 -14.34 5.55 -12.10
N ASP A 211 -13.73 6.73 -12.06
CA ASP A 211 -13.04 7.26 -10.88
C ASP A 211 -12.03 6.27 -10.25
N TYR A 212 -11.29 5.56 -11.08
CA TYR A 212 -10.34 4.54 -10.66
C TYR A 212 -8.90 5.05 -10.82
N PHE A 213 -7.95 4.33 -10.23
CA PHE A 213 -6.53 4.71 -10.28
C PHE A 213 -5.68 3.65 -10.97
N GLY A 214 -4.82 4.05 -11.89
CA GLY A 214 -3.73 3.23 -12.40
C GLY A 214 -2.53 3.27 -11.46
N VAL A 215 -2.20 2.15 -10.81
CA VAL A 215 -1.08 2.06 -9.86
C VAL A 215 -0.32 0.75 -10.05
N GLY A 216 0.98 0.84 -10.39
CA GLY A 216 1.86 -0.32 -10.44
C GLY A 216 1.42 -1.41 -11.44
N GLY A 217 0.73 -1.02 -12.52
CA GLY A 217 0.17 -1.93 -13.51
C GLY A 217 -1.16 -2.60 -13.12
N PHE A 218 -1.84 -2.07 -12.09
CA PHE A 218 -3.20 -2.44 -11.72
C PHE A 218 -4.15 -1.26 -11.89
N LEU A 219 -5.42 -1.58 -12.16
CA LEU A 219 -6.51 -0.66 -11.91
C LEU A 219 -6.97 -0.86 -10.46
N GLU A 220 -6.99 0.22 -9.69
CA GLU A 220 -7.39 0.22 -8.29
C GLU A 220 -8.76 0.91 -8.14
N ILE A 221 -9.71 0.18 -7.57
CA ILE A 221 -11.09 0.62 -7.36
C ILE A 221 -11.34 0.67 -5.85
N HIS A 222 -11.71 1.86 -5.37
CA HIS A 222 -11.82 2.16 -3.94
C HIS A 222 -13.26 2.43 -3.47
N SER A 223 -14.21 2.63 -4.38
CA SER A 223 -15.59 2.98 -4.05
C SER A 223 -16.60 2.12 -4.81
N THR A 224 -17.72 1.78 -4.17
CA THR A 224 -18.87 1.15 -4.84
C THR A 224 -19.45 2.00 -5.99
N SER A 225 -19.34 3.33 -5.91
CA SER A 225 -19.84 4.25 -6.93
C SER A 225 -19.04 4.20 -8.23
N SER A 226 -17.80 3.69 -8.18
CA SER A 226 -16.88 3.56 -9.32
C SER A 226 -17.26 2.43 -10.28
N VAL A 227 -18.31 1.65 -9.99
CA VAL A 227 -18.71 0.50 -10.82
C VAL A 227 -20.21 0.52 -11.05
N SER A 228 -20.60 0.55 -12.33
CA SER A 228 -21.99 0.48 -12.77
C SER A 228 -22.22 -0.69 -13.73
N ASP A 229 -23.47 -1.14 -13.78
CA ASP A 229 -23.90 -2.18 -14.73
C ASP A 229 -24.09 -1.56 -16.12
N VAL A 230 -23.62 -2.26 -17.16
CA VAL A 230 -23.83 -1.86 -18.55
C VAL A 230 -25.10 -2.52 -19.08
N SER A 231 -25.87 -1.77 -19.89
CA SER A 231 -27.10 -2.26 -20.52
C SER A 231 -26.86 -3.53 -21.33
N VAL A 232 -27.79 -4.49 -21.21
CA VAL A 232 -27.73 -5.83 -21.85
C VAL A 232 -27.64 -5.77 -23.39
N LYS A 233 -27.95 -4.62 -24.00
CA LYS A 233 -27.83 -4.41 -25.45
C LYS A 233 -26.39 -4.27 -25.94
N GLN A 234 -25.45 -3.92 -25.06
CA GLN A 234 -24.04 -3.74 -25.40
C GLN A 234 -23.38 -5.12 -25.58
N ARG A 235 -22.91 -5.43 -26.80
CA ARG A 235 -22.16 -6.65 -27.08
C ARG A 235 -20.67 -6.32 -27.15
N MET A 236 -19.89 -6.81 -26.19
CA MET A 236 -18.43 -6.74 -26.21
C MET A 236 -17.87 -8.12 -26.57
N VAL A 237 -17.01 -8.20 -27.60
CA VAL A 237 -16.43 -9.48 -28.03
C VAL A 237 -14.95 -9.52 -27.70
N ILE A 238 -14.59 -10.36 -26.74
CA ILE A 238 -13.21 -10.60 -26.34
C ILE A 238 -12.65 -11.79 -27.13
N SER A 239 -11.57 -11.59 -27.88
CA SER A 239 -10.95 -12.68 -28.65
C SER A 239 -10.48 -13.82 -27.74
N SER A 240 -10.57 -15.06 -28.22
CA SER A 240 -10.11 -16.23 -27.46
C SER A 240 -8.63 -16.14 -27.09
N THR A 241 -7.80 -15.60 -27.98
CA THR A 241 -6.38 -15.37 -27.73
C THR A 241 -6.13 -14.37 -26.60
N LEU A 242 -6.93 -13.29 -26.52
CA LEU A 242 -6.81 -12.31 -25.43
C LEU A 242 -7.25 -12.92 -24.08
N ARG A 243 -8.27 -13.77 -24.09
CA ARG A 243 -8.66 -14.54 -22.88
C ARG A 243 -7.55 -15.48 -22.45
N GLN A 244 -6.92 -16.17 -23.39
CA GLN A 244 -5.79 -17.05 -23.12
C GLN A 244 -4.60 -16.28 -22.54
N SER A 245 -4.23 -15.13 -23.13
CA SER A 245 -3.12 -14.32 -22.61
C SER A 245 -3.41 -13.77 -21.20
N ALA A 246 -4.64 -13.33 -20.94
CA ALA A 246 -5.06 -12.87 -19.60
C ALA A 246 -4.97 -13.96 -18.52
N SER A 247 -5.15 -15.23 -18.90
CA SER A 247 -5.02 -16.39 -18.01
C SER A 247 -3.63 -17.07 -18.04
N ALA A 248 -2.72 -16.61 -18.91
CA ALA A 248 -1.47 -17.29 -19.13
C ALA A 248 -0.54 -17.19 -17.92
N THR A 249 0.06 -18.32 -17.56
CA THR A 249 1.13 -18.34 -16.55
C THR A 249 2.49 -18.12 -17.24
N PRO A 250 3.28 -17.12 -16.82
CA PRO A 250 4.61 -16.90 -17.36
C PRO A 250 5.55 -18.06 -17.00
N LYS A 251 6.47 -18.40 -17.91
CA LYS A 251 7.46 -19.45 -17.64
C LYS A 251 8.48 -18.94 -16.63
N ILE A 252 8.89 -19.80 -15.71
CA ILE A 252 9.84 -19.46 -14.64
C ILE A 252 11.14 -18.89 -15.21
N LYS A 253 11.66 -19.47 -16.30
CA LYS A 253 12.88 -18.97 -16.97
C LYS A 253 12.76 -17.51 -17.43
N ASP A 254 11.56 -17.09 -17.80
CA ASP A 254 11.29 -15.73 -18.28
C ASP A 254 11.16 -14.76 -17.10
N LEU A 255 10.80 -15.24 -15.90
CA LEU A 255 10.72 -14.42 -14.69
C LEU A 255 12.07 -13.86 -14.24
N PHE A 256 13.15 -14.60 -14.47
CA PHE A 256 14.51 -14.13 -14.13
C PHE A 256 14.96 -12.94 -14.98
N SER A 257 14.33 -12.73 -16.13
CA SER A 257 14.59 -11.59 -17.01
C SER A 257 13.72 -10.37 -16.69
N LEU A 258 12.74 -10.49 -15.78
CA LEU A 258 11.85 -9.39 -15.45
C LEU A 258 12.54 -8.35 -14.56
N PRO A 259 12.22 -7.05 -14.74
CA PRO A 259 12.69 -6.01 -13.84
C PRO A 259 12.27 -6.28 -12.39
N LYS A 260 13.16 -5.96 -11.44
CA LYS A 260 12.85 -6.04 -10.00
C LYS A 260 11.64 -5.18 -9.68
N GLY A 261 10.72 -5.72 -8.86
CA GLY A 261 9.47 -5.04 -8.50
C GLY A 261 8.29 -5.30 -9.44
N THR A 262 8.46 -6.13 -10.48
CA THR A 262 7.36 -6.55 -11.36
C THR A 262 6.38 -7.48 -10.64
N TYR A 263 5.09 -7.20 -10.74
CA TYR A 263 4.04 -8.07 -10.21
C TYR A 263 3.70 -9.22 -11.15
N VAL A 264 3.72 -10.44 -10.64
CA VAL A 264 3.51 -11.68 -11.40
C VAL A 264 2.27 -12.40 -10.89
N ASN A 265 1.38 -12.78 -11.81
CA ASN A 265 0.30 -13.72 -11.55
C ASN A 265 0.58 -14.98 -12.37
N GLY A 266 0.28 -16.14 -11.80
CA GLY A 266 0.45 -17.42 -12.47
C GLY A 266 0.23 -18.58 -11.53
N GLU A 267 -0.03 -19.74 -12.10
CA GLU A 267 -0.22 -21.00 -11.40
C GLU A 267 1.04 -21.86 -11.52
N PHE A 268 1.61 -22.22 -10.39
CA PHE A 268 2.90 -22.89 -10.36
C PHE A 268 2.77 -24.17 -9.49
N VAL A 269 3.34 -25.32 -9.93
CA VAL A 269 3.40 -26.61 -9.18
C VAL A 269 4.45 -26.67 -8.04
N VAL A 270 4.06 -26.65 -6.77
CA VAL A 270 5.05 -26.59 -5.67
C VAL A 270 5.85 -27.89 -5.57
N ILE A 271 7.18 -27.83 -5.68
CA ILE A 271 8.04 -29.03 -5.60
C ILE A 271 8.70 -29.22 -4.22
N MET A 272 8.97 -28.12 -3.49
CA MET A 272 9.55 -28.19 -2.15
C MET A 272 9.05 -27.05 -1.26
N VAL A 273 8.73 -27.39 -0.01
CA VAL A 273 8.34 -26.42 1.02
C VAL A 273 9.42 -26.44 2.10
N ILE A 274 10.16 -25.34 2.23
CA ILE A 274 11.11 -25.18 3.34
C ILE A 274 10.40 -24.40 4.44
N ASN A 275 10.23 -25.04 5.60
CA ASN A 275 9.58 -24.43 6.76
C ASN A 275 10.54 -23.45 7.45
N VAL A 276 10.44 -22.20 7.04
CA VAL A 276 10.96 -21.02 7.76
C VAL A 276 9.75 -20.09 7.99
N ARG A 277 9.86 -19.06 8.86
CA ARG A 277 8.75 -18.09 9.13
C ARG A 277 8.17 -17.42 7.87
N ARG A 278 8.90 -17.45 6.76
CA ARG A 278 8.35 -17.35 5.40
C ARG A 278 8.37 -18.75 4.78
N LYS A 279 7.22 -19.21 4.27
CA LYS A 279 7.20 -20.40 3.42
C LYS A 279 7.96 -20.08 2.14
N PHE A 280 9.16 -20.63 2.03
CA PHE A 280 9.90 -20.60 0.77
C PHE A 280 9.47 -21.81 -0.03
N TYR A 281 8.86 -21.54 -1.17
CA TYR A 281 8.57 -22.55 -2.17
C TYR A 281 9.75 -22.57 -3.14
N GLN A 282 10.66 -23.53 -2.96
CA GLN A 282 11.77 -23.72 -3.89
C GLN A 282 11.26 -24.48 -5.11
N ARG A 283 11.74 -24.07 -6.29
CA ARG A 283 11.41 -24.64 -7.59
C ARG A 283 12.63 -24.70 -8.47
#